data_AF-A0A1V4MAT9-F1
#
_entry.id   AF-A0A1V4MAT9-F1
#
_cell.length_a   1.000
_cell.length_b   1.000
_cell.length_c   1.000
_cell.angle_alpha   90.00
_cell.angle_beta   90.00
_cell.angle_gamma   90.00
#
_symmetry.space_group_name_H-M   'P 1'
#
loop_
_entity.id
_entity.type
_entity.pdbx_description
1 polymer ?
#
loop_
_entity_poly.entity_id
_entity_poly.type
_entity_poly.pdbx_seq_one_letter_code
_entity_poly.pdbx_strand_id
1 'polypeptide(L)'
;MTVIDVRAFGKLYFLFRERGWDNPLHHEIKEPLSADELREKLDIPAEDVEAVFINRVIKPLSTTLHDGDRVAFVPPGVPSIHRFNLGFYDVKEDVKEKGE
;
A
#
# COMPACT_ATOMS: atom_id res chain seq x y z
N MET A 1 12.94 -15.52 -2.65
CA MET A 1 12.98 -14.24 -3.38
C MET A 1 11.55 -13.95 -3.74
N THR A 2 11.01 -12.88 -3.17
CA THR A 2 9.59 -12.53 -3.27
C THR A 2 9.51 -11.30 -4.17
N VAL A 3 8.66 -11.31 -5.19
CA VAL A 3 8.46 -10.18 -6.09
C VAL A 3 7.02 -9.69 -5.95
N ILE A 4 6.87 -8.39 -5.75
CA ILE A 4 5.56 -7.73 -5.72
C ILE A 4 5.43 -6.73 -6.86
N ASP A 5 4.19 -6.46 -7.24
CA ASP A 5 3.83 -5.40 -8.17
C ASP A 5 3.38 -4.17 -7.39
N VAL A 6 4.17 -3.11 -7.41
CA VAL A 6 3.77 -1.82 -6.83
C VAL A 6 3.16 -0.95 -7.92
N ARG A 7 1.92 -0.51 -7.72
CA ARG A 7 1.17 0.31 -8.67
C ARG A 7 0.87 1.67 -8.09
N ALA A 8 0.94 2.66 -8.97
CA ALA A 8 0.67 4.04 -8.61
C ALA A 8 -0.54 4.57 -9.39
N PHE A 9 -1.34 5.39 -8.73
CA PHE A 9 -2.46 6.12 -9.31
C PHE A 9 -2.56 7.50 -8.64
N GLY A 10 -3.36 8.42 -9.21
CA GLY A 10 -3.51 9.76 -8.66
C GLY A 10 -2.17 10.51 -8.54
N LYS A 11 -1.92 11.17 -7.40
CA LYS A 11 -0.66 11.92 -7.18
C LYS A 11 0.59 11.03 -7.22
N LEU A 12 0.50 9.79 -6.73
CA LEU A 12 1.63 8.85 -6.71
C LEU A 12 2.05 8.40 -8.11
N TYR A 13 1.14 8.46 -9.10
CA TYR A 13 1.50 8.20 -10.49
C TYR A 13 2.51 9.23 -11.02
N PHE A 14 2.35 10.50 -10.64
CA PHE A 14 3.31 11.54 -11.03
C PHE A 14 4.66 11.35 -10.34
N LEU A 15 4.66 10.92 -9.07
CA LEU A 15 5.89 10.55 -8.36
C LEU A 15 6.66 9.43 -9.07
N PHE A 16 5.95 8.37 -9.51
CA PHE A 16 6.56 7.29 -10.29
C PHE A 16 7.17 7.81 -11.59
N ARG A 17 6.45 8.67 -12.32
CA ARG A 17 6.94 9.28 -13.56
C ARG A 17 8.18 10.15 -13.36
N GLU A 18 8.18 10.96 -12.30
CA GLU A 18 9.32 11.82 -11.95
C GLU A 18 10.57 10.99 -11.63
N ARG A 19 10.37 9.85 -10.96
CA ARG A 19 11.45 8.89 -10.63
C ARG A 19 11.82 7.96 -11.78
N GLY A 20 11.14 8.04 -12.92
CA GLY A 20 11.36 7.16 -14.07
C GLY A 20 11.02 5.69 -13.79
N TRP A 21 10.13 5.41 -12.83
CA TRP A 21 9.70 4.06 -12.49
C TRP A 21 8.57 3.58 -13.41
N ASP A 22 8.61 2.29 -13.72
CA ASP A 22 7.51 1.60 -14.40
C ASP A 22 6.26 1.53 -13.51
N ASN A 23 5.10 1.31 -14.14
CA ASN A 23 3.85 1.07 -13.43
C ASN A 23 3.11 -0.09 -14.11
N PRO A 24 3.14 -1.32 -13.55
CA PRO A 24 3.67 -1.66 -12.22
C PRO A 24 5.20 -1.58 -12.12
N LEU A 25 5.69 -1.18 -10.93
CA LEU A 25 7.07 -1.34 -10.51
C LEU A 25 7.23 -2.71 -9.87
N HIS A 26 8.07 -3.56 -10.45
CA HIS A 26 8.43 -4.84 -9.84
C HIS A 26 9.46 -4.59 -8.73
N HIS A 27 9.09 -4.91 -7.49
CA HIS A 27 9.96 -4.71 -6.33
C HIS A 27 10.31 -6.04 -5.68
N GLU A 28 11.61 -6.28 -5.51
CA GLU A 28 12.13 -7.48 -4.88
C GLU A 28 12.19 -7.32 -3.36
N ILE A 29 11.58 -8.27 -2.67
CA ILE A 29 11.56 -8.36 -1.22
C ILE A 29 12.42 -9.56 -0.80
N LYS A 30 13.46 -9.29 0.00
CA LYS A 30 14.34 -10.33 0.54
C LYS A 30 13.80 -10.95 1.83
N GLU A 31 13.10 -10.16 2.63
CA GLU A 31 12.55 -10.53 3.94
C GLU A 31 11.13 -10.00 4.05
N PRO A 32 10.19 -10.73 4.70
CA PRO A 32 8.83 -10.25 4.90
C PRO A 32 8.82 -8.83 5.47
N LEU A 33 8.02 -7.96 4.86
CA LEU A 33 7.86 -6.57 5.29
C LEU A 33 6.41 -6.14 5.14
N SER A 34 6.00 -5.19 5.97
CA SER A 34 4.70 -4.53 5.94
C SER A 34 4.60 -3.54 4.79
N ALA A 35 3.37 -3.17 4.42
CA ALA A 35 3.16 -2.13 3.42
C ALA A 35 3.76 -0.77 3.83
N ASP A 36 3.80 -0.45 5.13
CA ASP A 36 4.46 0.77 5.62
C ASP A 36 5.99 0.71 5.44
N GLU A 37 6.62 -0.42 5.77
CA GLU A 37 8.06 -0.60 5.53
C GLU A 37 8.39 -0.53 4.04
N LEU A 38 7.50 -1.01 3.16
CA LEU A 38 7.65 -0.85 1.72
C LEU A 38 7.60 0.63 1.32
N ARG A 39 6.63 1.38 1.87
CA ARG A 39 6.47 2.82 1.63
C ARG A 39 7.77 3.56 2.00
N GLU A 40 8.35 3.25 3.15
CA GLU A 40 9.61 3.83 3.60
C GLU A 40 10.78 3.47 2.67
N LYS A 41 10.90 2.21 2.26
CA LYS A 41 11.94 1.76 1.32
C LYS A 41 11.83 2.43 -0.04
N LEU A 42 10.62 2.73 -0.48
CA LEU A 42 10.36 3.47 -1.70
C LEU A 42 10.43 4.99 -1.50
N ASP A 43 10.77 5.48 -0.30
CA ASP A 43 10.84 6.91 0.01
C ASP A 43 9.54 7.65 -0.37
N ILE A 44 8.39 7.05 -0.09
CA ILE A 44 7.08 7.69 -0.32
C ILE A 44 6.67 8.39 0.99
N PRO A 45 6.38 9.70 0.98
CA PRO A 45 6.00 10.43 2.19
C PRO A 45 4.77 9.83 2.88
N ALA A 46 4.76 9.81 4.21
CA ALA A 46 3.64 9.24 4.97
C ALA A 46 2.35 10.07 4.77
N GLU A 47 2.49 11.40 4.68
CA GLU A 47 1.37 12.30 4.35
C GLU A 47 0.78 12.08 2.95
N ASP A 48 1.49 11.34 2.09
CA ASP A 48 1.04 11.02 0.75
C ASP A 48 0.26 9.70 0.67
N VAL A 49 0.08 9.00 1.80
CA VAL A 49 -0.56 7.68 1.87
C VAL A 49 -1.55 7.61 3.05
N GLU A 50 -2.81 7.29 2.79
CA GLU A 50 -3.83 7.06 3.83
C GLU A 50 -4.15 5.56 4.04
N ALA A 51 -3.93 4.72 3.02
CA ALA A 51 -4.22 3.29 3.05
C ALA A 51 -3.43 2.55 1.96
N VAL A 52 -3.59 1.23 1.89
CA VAL A 52 -3.02 0.40 0.83
C VAL A 52 -4.06 -0.58 0.28
N PHE A 53 -4.09 -0.74 -1.04
CA PHE A 53 -4.73 -1.90 -1.66
C PHE A 53 -3.73 -3.03 -1.78
N ILE A 54 -4.10 -4.21 -1.29
CA ILE A 54 -3.38 -5.46 -1.54
C ILE A 54 -4.36 -6.38 -2.26
N ASN A 55 -4.01 -6.79 -3.48
CA ASN A 55 -4.84 -7.66 -4.33
C ASN A 55 -6.28 -7.15 -4.57
N ARG A 56 -6.42 -5.82 -4.72
CA ARG A 56 -7.69 -5.08 -4.93
C ARG A 56 -8.56 -4.93 -3.68
N VAL A 57 -8.05 -5.29 -2.51
CA VAL A 57 -8.75 -5.13 -1.23
C VAL A 57 -7.99 -4.13 -0.38
N ILE A 58 -8.68 -3.18 0.24
CA ILE A 58 -8.04 -2.23 1.14
C ILE A 58 -7.60 -2.95 2.42
N LYS A 59 -6.41 -2.62 2.90
CA LYS A 59 -5.77 -3.23 4.06
C LYS A 59 -5.05 -2.16 4.90
N PRO A 60 -4.82 -2.42 6.21
CA PRO A 60 -3.95 -1.58 7.03
C PRO A 60 -2.52 -1.54 6.48
N LEU A 61 -1.80 -0.43 6.69
CA LEU A 61 -0.39 -0.32 6.30
C LEU A 61 0.54 -1.30 7.06
N SER A 62 0.10 -1.79 8.22
CA SER A 62 0.78 -2.84 9.00
C SER A 62 0.69 -4.24 8.39
N THR A 63 -0.05 -4.43 7.30
CA THR A 63 -0.22 -5.75 6.66
C THR A 63 1.09 -6.23 6.04
N THR A 64 1.54 -7.43 6.41
CA THR A 64 2.71 -8.10 5.80
C THR A 64 2.43 -8.48 4.34
N LEU A 65 3.37 -8.15 3.46
CA LEU A 65 3.30 -8.45 2.03
C LEU A 65 3.88 -9.83 1.71
N HIS A 66 3.30 -10.47 0.70
CA HIS A 66 3.64 -11.81 0.24
C HIS A 66 3.98 -11.83 -1.25
N ASP A 67 4.52 -12.96 -1.71
CA ASP A 67 4.95 -13.12 -3.10
C ASP A 67 3.77 -13.02 -4.07
N GLY A 68 3.96 -12.26 -5.15
CA GLY A 68 2.92 -12.00 -6.14
C GLY A 68 1.85 -10.99 -5.73
N ASP A 69 1.97 -10.35 -4.55
CA ASP A 69 1.03 -9.32 -4.14
C ASP A 69 1.05 -8.12 -5.09
N ARG A 70 -0.17 -7.64 -5.41
CA ARG A 70 -0.38 -6.40 -6.15
C ARG A 70 -0.72 -5.30 -5.16
N VAL A 71 0.21 -4.39 -4.96
CA VAL A 71 0.17 -3.36 -3.94
C VAL A 71 -0.06 -2.00 -4.59
N ALA A 72 -0.98 -1.20 -4.07
CA ALA A 72 -1.14 0.18 -4.50
C ALA A 72 -1.44 1.09 -3.30
N PHE A 73 -0.56 2.05 -3.04
CA PHE A 73 -0.77 3.05 -1.99
C PHE A 73 -1.88 4.01 -2.38
N VAL A 74 -2.69 4.38 -1.41
CA VAL A 74 -3.84 5.25 -1.61
C VAL A 74 -3.54 6.65 -1.09
N PRO A 75 -3.56 7.69 -1.94
CA PRO A 75 -3.35 9.05 -1.47
C PRO A 75 -4.54 9.55 -0.63
N PRO A 76 -4.31 10.48 0.32
CA PRO A 76 -5.39 11.10 1.08
C PRO A 76 -6.40 11.81 0.18
N GLY A 77 -7.64 11.90 0.66
CA GLY A 77 -8.67 12.71 0.01
C GLY A 77 -9.48 12.00 -1.08
N VAL A 78 -9.47 10.66 -1.15
CA VAL A 78 -10.41 9.92 -2.00
C VAL A 78 -11.87 10.33 -1.66
N PRO A 79 -12.71 10.78 -2.61
CA PRO A 79 -14.06 11.25 -2.30
C PRO A 79 -14.95 10.15 -1.69
N SER A 80 -15.83 10.53 -0.76
CA SER A 80 -16.51 9.61 0.17
C SER A 80 -17.32 8.48 -0.47
N ILE A 81 -17.95 8.72 -1.63
CA ILE A 81 -18.70 7.65 -2.32
C ILE A 81 -17.79 6.54 -2.84
N HIS A 82 -16.55 6.90 -3.22
CA HIS A 82 -15.55 5.93 -3.58
C HIS A 82 -15.02 5.21 -2.32
N ARG A 83 -14.89 5.90 -1.18
CA ARG A 83 -14.46 5.25 0.09
C ARG A 83 -15.38 4.11 0.52
N PHE A 84 -16.70 4.28 0.41
CA PHE A 84 -17.66 3.22 0.70
C PHE A 84 -17.47 2.01 -0.22
N ASN A 85 -17.43 2.23 -1.55
CA ASN A 85 -17.25 1.16 -2.53
C ASN A 85 -15.87 0.49 -2.46
N LEU A 86 -14.87 1.17 -1.88
CA LEU A 86 -13.50 0.68 -1.75
C LEU A 86 -13.22 0.02 -0.39
N GLY A 87 -14.20 -0.03 0.53
CA GLY A 87 -14.11 -0.77 1.80
C GLY A 87 -13.37 -0.08 2.94
N PHE A 88 -13.16 1.24 2.87
CA PHE A 88 -12.38 2.00 3.87
C PHE A 88 -12.91 1.89 5.30
N TYR A 89 -14.22 1.67 5.47
CA TYR A 89 -14.87 1.64 6.78
C TYR A 89 -14.78 0.26 7.48
N ASP A 90 -14.39 -0.79 6.75
CA ASP A 90 -14.30 -2.16 7.28
C ASP A 90 -12.89 -2.54 7.72
N VAL A 91 -11.90 -1.65 7.50
CA VAL A 91 -10.51 -1.88 7.90
C VAL A 91 -10.36 -1.55 9.39
N LYS A 92 -10.39 -2.59 10.23
CA LYS A 92 -9.99 -2.50 11.64
C LYS A 92 -8.57 -3.00 11.80
N GLU A 93 -7.78 -2.32 12.62
CA GLU A 93 -6.49 -2.86 13.08
C GLU A 93 -6.78 -4.02 14.05
N ASP A 94 -6.20 -5.20 13.79
CA ASP A 94 -6.18 -6.28 14.77
C ASP A 94 -5.28 -5.85 15.94
N VAL A 95 -5.87 -5.20 16.94
CA VAL A 95 -5.22 -5.00 18.23
C VAL A 95 -5.04 -6.38 18.83
N LYS A 96 -3.81 -6.91 18.78
CA LYS A 96 -3.42 -8.10 19.55
C LYS A 96 -3.65 -7.79 21.03
N GLU A 97 -4.71 -8.35 21.59
CA GLU A 97 -4.91 -8.48 23.02
C GLU A 97 -3.68 -9.15 23.63
N LYS A 98 -2.92 -8.41 24.44
CA LYS A 98 -1.89 -9.01 25.30
C LYS A 98 -2.62 -9.82 26.36
N GLY A 99 -2.38 -11.12 26.37
CA GLY A 99 -2.82 -12.00 27.45
C GLY A 99 -2.21 -11.61 28.79
N GLU A 100 -3.03 -11.71 29.84
CA GLU A 100 -2.60 -11.97 31.22
C GLU A 100 -2.40 -13.48 31.43
#